data_AF-A0A924WDC8-F1
#
_entry.id   AF-A0A924WDC8-F1
#
_cell.length_a   1.000
_cell.length_b   1.000
_cell.length_c   1.000
_cell.angle_alpha   90.00
_cell.angle_beta   90.00
_cell.angle_gamma   90.00
#
_symmetry.space_group_name_H-M   'P 1'
#
loop_
_entity.id
_entity.type
_entity.pdbx_description
1 polymer ?
#
loop_
_entity_poly.entity_id
_entity_poly.type
_entity_poly.pdbx_seq_one_letter_code
_entity_poly.pdbx_strand_id
1 'polypeptide(L)'
;MFHKKVNSFFIYSAFLLLFFQFFTSISAQSIFDNPITGTNPNLSNPYTTGQNVNANITVSGIGRGPGINGRNANDRYDADSWSSSISIDLNDYFYFTLTPVAGHKINFISFVYTGGATVQGPNMFAFRSSVDGYTTNIGAPNTAGTVISLSAPSFQNIKSSITFRFYGWNSSNSGGKYSINSFTFNGAAALPIELISFRGHIEGTATKLNWVTATEYNNAYFSIERSSNGRDFTGIAELEGGGTSFVPKEYLFSDDNPLQGKNYYRLRQVDFDGKFSYSSIVTVSFGKAKEMLLIHHPTTDNLHILLEKPAQEDASWHVFDMSGRLMFSGKMPTESTEYLLNIPELSAGAYVLRLSDGQEVMVEQFIKY
;
A
#
# COMPACT_ATOMS: atom_id res chain seq x y z
N MET A 1 75.84 38.88 -5.18
CA MET A 1 76.38 37.52 -5.08
C MET A 1 75.86 36.94 -3.77
N PHE A 2 75.29 35.72 -3.78
CA PHE A 2 74.62 35.02 -2.66
C PHE A 2 73.25 35.62 -2.23
N HIS A 3 72.16 34.90 -1.98
CA HIS A 3 71.83 33.47 -2.05
C HIS A 3 70.29 33.32 -2.08
N LYS A 4 69.78 32.34 -2.84
CA LYS A 4 68.36 31.95 -2.89
C LYS A 4 67.96 31.14 -1.65
N LYS A 5 66.83 31.52 -1.04
CA LYS A 5 65.88 30.76 -0.21
C LYS A 5 64.55 31.55 -0.35
N VAL A 6 63.33 31.02 -0.45
CA VAL A 6 62.76 29.76 0.03
C VAL A 6 61.31 29.65 -0.52
N ASN A 7 60.87 28.40 -0.69
CA ASN A 7 59.51 27.82 -0.58
C ASN A 7 58.33 28.19 -1.51
N SER A 8 58.00 27.16 -2.32
CA SER A 8 56.68 26.57 -2.60
C SER A 8 55.58 26.81 -1.55
N PHE A 9 54.35 27.13 -1.98
CA PHE A 9 53.11 26.62 -1.37
C PHE A 9 51.91 26.72 -2.35
N PHE A 10 51.36 25.55 -2.66
CA PHE A 10 49.97 25.16 -2.99
C PHE A 10 49.08 25.97 -3.96
N ILE A 11 48.69 25.28 -5.03
CA ILE A 11 47.59 25.59 -5.96
C ILE A 11 46.27 25.14 -5.32
N TYR A 12 45.32 26.06 -5.14
CA TYR A 12 43.91 25.72 -4.95
C TYR A 12 43.17 25.91 -6.28
N SER A 13 42.76 24.81 -6.90
CA SER A 13 41.79 24.80 -7.98
C SER A 13 40.39 25.00 -7.40
N ALA A 14 39.74 26.10 -7.78
CA ALA A 14 38.33 26.34 -7.49
C ALA A 14 37.46 25.45 -8.39
N PHE A 15 36.84 24.41 -7.82
CA PHE A 15 35.77 23.66 -8.46
C PHE A 15 34.44 24.34 -8.11
N LEU A 16 33.90 25.10 -9.06
CA LEU A 16 32.55 25.66 -8.99
C LEU A 16 31.56 24.51 -9.24
N LEU A 17 30.99 23.94 -8.17
CA LEU A 17 29.87 23.00 -8.28
C LEU A 17 28.62 23.77 -8.73
N LEU A 18 28.31 23.67 -10.03
CA LEU A 18 26.98 23.99 -10.55
C LEU A 18 25.99 22.96 -9.99
N PHE A 19 25.22 23.37 -8.98
CA PHE A 19 24.03 22.67 -8.52
C PHE A 19 22.99 22.70 -9.64
N PHE A 20 22.93 21.64 -10.45
CA PHE A 20 21.77 21.38 -11.29
C PHE A 20 20.63 20.96 -10.36
N GLN A 21 19.75 21.92 -10.02
CA GLN A 21 18.45 21.57 -9.47
C GLN A 21 17.64 20.90 -10.57
N PHE A 22 17.71 19.57 -10.61
CA PHE A 22 16.70 18.77 -11.28
C PHE A 22 15.40 18.91 -10.49
N PHE A 23 14.60 19.92 -10.82
CA PHE A 23 13.17 19.79 -10.64
C PHE A 23 12.72 18.69 -11.59
N THR A 24 12.66 17.44 -11.11
CA THR A 24 11.88 16.42 -11.79
C THR A 24 10.42 16.85 -11.65
N SER A 25 9.91 17.46 -12.72
CA SER A 25 8.47 17.59 -12.91
C SER A 25 7.87 16.19 -12.74
N ILE A 26 7.17 15.97 -11.62
CA ILE A 26 6.33 14.79 -11.42
C ILE A 26 5.36 14.79 -12.61
N SER A 27 5.56 13.90 -13.57
CA SER A 27 4.53 13.65 -14.57
C SER A 27 3.34 13.05 -13.81
N ALA A 28 2.22 13.75 -13.82
CA ALA A 28 0.99 13.25 -13.27
C ALA A 28 0.61 11.97 -14.03
N GLN A 29 0.53 10.83 -13.35
CA GLN A 29 0.08 9.59 -13.97
C GLN A 29 -1.46 9.56 -13.95
N SER A 30 -2.08 9.29 -15.10
CA SER A 30 -3.50 8.98 -15.15
C SER A 30 -3.76 7.70 -14.35
N ILE A 31 -4.70 7.77 -13.42
CA ILE A 31 -5.19 6.58 -12.69
C ILE A 31 -6.56 6.12 -13.18
N PHE A 32 -7.31 7.02 -13.82
CA PHE A 32 -8.60 6.73 -14.42
C PHE A 32 -8.91 7.79 -15.48
N ASP A 33 -8.95 7.39 -16.73
CA ASP A 33 -9.37 8.27 -17.83
C ASP A 33 -10.33 7.57 -18.78
N ASN A 34 -11.10 8.37 -19.50
CA ASN A 34 -11.90 7.90 -20.62
C ASN A 34 -11.94 9.01 -21.68
N PRO A 35 -11.52 8.73 -22.93
CA PRO A 35 -11.63 9.68 -24.04
C PRO A 35 -13.06 9.81 -24.59
N ILE A 36 -14.00 8.97 -24.12
CA ILE A 36 -15.43 8.91 -24.48
C ILE A 36 -15.64 8.89 -25.99
N THR A 37 -15.08 7.88 -26.66
CA THR A 37 -15.17 7.73 -28.12
C THR A 37 -16.27 6.74 -28.54
N GLY A 38 -16.78 6.90 -29.76
CA GLY A 38 -17.70 5.98 -30.39
C GLY A 38 -19.14 6.48 -30.48
N THR A 39 -20.02 5.59 -30.95
CA THR A 39 -21.41 5.92 -31.28
C THR A 39 -22.32 5.81 -30.06
N ASN A 40 -23.01 6.90 -29.70
CA ASN A 40 -23.99 6.95 -28.61
C ASN A 40 -23.53 6.39 -27.24
N PRO A 41 -22.44 6.90 -26.61
CA PRO A 41 -22.02 6.51 -25.26
C PRO A 41 -23.15 6.57 -24.21
N ASN A 42 -24.14 7.43 -24.44
CA ASN A 42 -25.26 7.69 -23.54
C ASN A 42 -26.27 6.56 -23.40
N LEU A 43 -26.19 5.52 -24.24
CA LEU A 43 -26.98 4.28 -24.06
C LEU A 43 -26.59 3.50 -22.80
N SER A 44 -25.41 3.76 -22.24
CA SER A 44 -24.96 3.18 -20.98
C SER A 44 -24.99 4.20 -19.84
N ASN A 45 -25.37 3.75 -18.64
CA ASN A 45 -25.30 4.53 -17.41
C ASN A 45 -24.94 3.61 -16.24
N PRO A 46 -23.69 3.56 -15.80
CA PRO A 46 -22.54 4.35 -16.27
C PRO A 46 -21.99 3.87 -17.63
N TYR A 47 -21.24 4.73 -18.32
CA TYR A 47 -20.45 4.40 -19.51
C TYR A 47 -19.01 4.07 -19.13
N THR A 48 -18.52 2.91 -19.59
CA THR A 48 -17.21 2.33 -19.23
C THR A 48 -16.39 1.92 -20.45
N THR A 49 -16.94 1.92 -21.66
CA THR A 49 -16.21 1.50 -22.86
C THR A 49 -15.01 2.43 -23.10
N GLY A 50 -13.85 1.85 -23.42
CA GLY A 50 -12.63 2.59 -23.75
C GLY A 50 -11.93 3.28 -22.58
N GLN A 51 -12.36 3.06 -21.34
CA GLN A 51 -11.69 3.64 -20.17
C GLN A 51 -10.33 2.96 -19.89
N ASN A 52 -9.35 3.76 -19.50
CA ASN A 52 -8.10 3.28 -18.93
C ASN A 52 -8.17 3.41 -17.41
N VAL A 53 -7.83 2.34 -16.69
CA VAL A 53 -7.94 2.28 -15.24
C VAL A 53 -6.66 1.67 -14.68
N ASN A 54 -6.08 2.32 -13.67
CA ASN A 54 -4.98 1.74 -12.93
C ASN A 54 -5.43 0.43 -12.26
N ALA A 55 -4.61 -0.62 -12.36
CA ALA A 55 -4.94 -1.96 -11.85
C ALA A 55 -5.24 -2.00 -10.33
N ASN A 56 -4.78 -1.00 -9.58
CA ASN A 56 -4.92 -0.93 -8.13
C ASN A 56 -6.22 -0.23 -7.67
N ILE A 57 -7.10 0.11 -8.60
CA ILE A 57 -8.42 0.68 -8.31
C ILE A 57 -9.50 -0.01 -9.13
N THR A 58 -10.72 0.06 -8.64
CA THR A 58 -11.94 -0.20 -9.42
C THR A 58 -12.71 1.11 -9.57
N VAL A 59 -13.40 1.28 -10.70
CA VAL A 59 -14.11 2.52 -11.04
C VAL A 59 -15.50 2.25 -11.58
N SER A 60 -16.41 3.21 -11.43
CA SER A 60 -17.75 3.12 -12.00
C SER A 60 -17.83 3.36 -13.51
N GLY A 61 -16.83 4.02 -14.11
CA GLY A 61 -17.05 4.78 -15.35
C GLY A 61 -17.67 6.15 -15.07
N ILE A 62 -18.14 6.83 -16.11
CA ILE A 62 -18.92 8.07 -15.98
C ILE A 62 -20.42 7.74 -15.97
N GLY A 63 -21.15 8.18 -14.95
CA GLY A 63 -22.59 7.99 -14.86
C GLY A 63 -23.35 9.30 -14.65
N ARG A 64 -24.68 9.22 -14.60
CA ARG A 64 -25.60 10.37 -14.40
C ARG A 64 -26.45 10.21 -13.15
N GLY A 65 -26.70 11.32 -12.47
CA GLY A 65 -27.73 11.46 -11.46
C GLY A 65 -29.15 11.38 -12.05
N PRO A 66 -30.17 11.22 -11.20
CA PRO A 66 -31.53 10.93 -11.63
C PRO A 66 -32.26 12.14 -12.24
N GLY A 67 -31.74 13.36 -12.08
CA GLY A 67 -32.41 14.57 -12.56
C GLY A 67 -32.15 14.91 -14.04
N ILE A 68 -31.15 14.27 -14.67
CA ILE A 68 -30.77 14.54 -16.06
C ILE A 68 -30.93 13.31 -16.96
N ASN A 69 -31.23 13.54 -18.25
CA ASN A 69 -31.48 12.49 -19.22
C ASN A 69 -30.33 12.40 -20.24
N GLY A 70 -29.84 11.18 -20.48
CA GLY A 70 -28.82 10.94 -21.51
C GLY A 70 -29.36 11.22 -22.91
N ARG A 71 -28.53 11.83 -23.77
CA ARG A 71 -28.88 12.13 -25.17
C ARG A 71 -27.91 11.47 -26.14
N ASN A 72 -28.46 10.90 -27.21
CA ASN A 72 -27.67 10.27 -28.26
C ASN A 72 -26.74 11.29 -28.91
N ALA A 73 -25.45 10.99 -28.86
CA ALA A 73 -24.37 11.79 -29.42
C ALA A 73 -23.16 10.89 -29.65
N ASN A 74 -22.35 11.19 -30.66
CA ASN A 74 -21.08 10.50 -30.87
C ASN A 74 -19.99 11.20 -30.08
N ASP A 75 -19.04 10.41 -29.59
CA ASP A 75 -17.78 10.88 -28.99
C ASP A 75 -17.95 11.83 -27.78
N ARG A 76 -19.06 11.70 -27.05
CA ARG A 76 -19.33 12.43 -25.81
C ARG A 76 -20.42 11.82 -24.94
N TYR A 77 -20.32 12.05 -23.63
CA TYR A 77 -21.35 11.72 -22.65
C TYR A 77 -22.22 12.95 -22.42
N ASP A 78 -23.38 12.98 -23.08
CA ASP A 78 -24.24 14.13 -23.28
C ASP A 78 -25.56 13.96 -22.53
N ALA A 79 -26.01 15.02 -21.88
CA ALA A 79 -27.25 15.02 -21.12
C ALA A 79 -28.00 16.35 -21.25
N ASP A 80 -29.31 16.29 -21.11
CA ASP A 80 -30.18 17.46 -20.97
C ASP A 80 -31.01 17.38 -19.69
N SER A 81 -32.06 18.21 -19.61
CA SER A 81 -32.96 18.30 -18.45
C SER A 81 -32.29 18.92 -17.22
N TRP A 82 -31.16 19.60 -17.39
CA TRP A 82 -30.51 20.40 -16.35
C TRP A 82 -31.45 21.50 -15.84
N SER A 83 -31.47 21.70 -14.53
CA SER A 83 -32.29 22.71 -13.86
C SER A 83 -32.10 24.12 -14.41
N SER A 84 -33.21 24.82 -14.61
CA SER A 84 -33.24 26.23 -14.98
C SER A 84 -33.19 27.17 -13.75
N SER A 85 -33.06 26.61 -12.55
CA SER A 85 -32.85 27.39 -11.33
C SER A 85 -31.47 28.05 -11.33
N ILE A 86 -31.34 29.19 -10.64
CA ILE A 86 -30.05 29.82 -10.31
C ILE A 86 -29.32 29.07 -9.18
N SER A 87 -30.02 28.20 -8.45
CA SER A 87 -29.44 27.32 -7.44
C SER A 87 -29.14 25.94 -8.03
N ILE A 88 -28.10 25.30 -7.51
CA ILE A 88 -27.77 23.91 -7.81
C ILE A 88 -28.95 22.97 -7.49
N ASP A 89 -29.29 22.07 -8.40
CA ASP A 89 -30.11 20.89 -8.11
C ASP A 89 -29.19 19.73 -7.76
N LEU A 90 -29.41 19.10 -6.60
CA LEU A 90 -28.55 18.04 -6.11
C LEU A 90 -28.74 16.70 -6.83
N ASN A 91 -29.74 16.59 -7.71
CA ASN A 91 -29.99 15.42 -8.56
C ASN A 91 -29.38 15.54 -9.95
N ASP A 92 -28.94 16.73 -10.36
CA ASP A 92 -28.44 17.04 -11.70
C ASP A 92 -26.91 17.00 -11.75
N TYR A 93 -26.36 15.81 -12.01
CA TYR A 93 -24.91 15.64 -12.04
C TYR A 93 -24.43 14.49 -12.93
N PHE A 94 -23.19 14.58 -13.37
CA PHE A 94 -22.38 13.39 -13.71
C PHE A 94 -21.64 12.89 -12.48
N TYR A 95 -21.40 11.59 -12.36
CA TYR A 95 -20.64 11.03 -11.25
C TYR A 95 -19.53 10.08 -11.69
N PHE A 96 -18.52 9.97 -10.82
CA PHE A 96 -17.36 9.10 -10.94
C PHE A 96 -17.06 8.51 -9.58
N THR A 97 -17.08 7.19 -9.44
CA THR A 97 -16.72 6.50 -8.21
C THR A 97 -15.39 5.78 -8.44
N LEU A 98 -14.43 6.02 -7.56
CA LEU A 98 -13.14 5.33 -7.53
C LEU A 98 -13.03 4.61 -6.18
N THR A 99 -12.69 3.33 -6.23
CA THR A 99 -12.52 2.50 -5.04
C THR A 99 -11.14 1.85 -5.10
N PRO A 100 -10.24 2.15 -4.15
CA PRO A 100 -8.98 1.41 -4.06
C PRO A 100 -9.26 -0.09 -3.94
N VAL A 101 -8.49 -0.91 -4.64
CA VAL A 101 -8.47 -2.35 -4.38
C VAL A 101 -8.01 -2.57 -2.93
N ALA A 102 -8.46 -3.64 -2.28
CA ALA A 102 -8.05 -3.96 -0.91
C ALA A 102 -6.52 -3.90 -0.77
N GLY A 103 -6.05 -3.31 0.34
CA GLY A 103 -4.62 -3.08 0.58
C GLY A 103 -4.03 -1.84 -0.09
N HIS A 104 -4.73 -1.15 -0.99
CA HIS A 104 -4.22 0.03 -1.70
C HIS A 104 -4.79 1.34 -1.16
N LYS A 105 -4.17 2.46 -1.55
CA LYS A 105 -4.67 3.81 -1.30
C LYS A 105 -4.57 4.69 -2.55
N ILE A 106 -5.48 5.66 -2.66
CA ILE A 106 -5.44 6.67 -3.73
C ILE A 106 -4.95 8.00 -3.14
N ASN A 107 -3.97 8.60 -3.81
CA ASN A 107 -3.57 9.99 -3.64
C ASN A 107 -3.92 10.76 -4.92
N PHE A 108 -4.90 11.66 -4.85
CA PHE A 108 -5.32 12.44 -6.02
C PHE A 108 -4.40 13.64 -6.26
N ILE A 109 -4.21 13.99 -7.53
CA ILE A 109 -3.49 15.19 -7.95
C ILE A 109 -4.46 16.17 -8.61
N SER A 110 -5.21 15.72 -9.63
CA SER A 110 -6.16 16.57 -10.34
C SER A 110 -7.25 15.78 -11.04
N PHE A 111 -8.34 16.46 -11.36
CA PHE A 111 -9.33 16.04 -12.33
C PHE A 111 -9.28 16.99 -13.53
N VAL A 112 -9.14 16.45 -14.72
CA VAL A 112 -9.10 17.18 -16.00
C VAL A 112 -10.25 16.70 -16.84
N TYR A 113 -10.95 17.59 -17.53
CA TYR A 113 -12.00 17.21 -18.45
C TYR A 113 -12.11 18.19 -19.61
N THR A 114 -12.76 17.75 -20.67
CA THR A 114 -13.27 18.61 -21.73
C THR A 114 -14.78 18.46 -21.82
N GLY A 115 -15.47 19.52 -22.19
CA GLY A 115 -16.94 19.53 -22.26
C GLY A 115 -17.48 20.57 -23.22
N GLY A 116 -18.80 20.60 -23.32
CA GLY A 116 -19.49 21.59 -24.13
C GLY A 116 -20.96 21.71 -23.74
N ALA A 117 -21.47 22.93 -23.73
CA ALA A 117 -22.90 23.22 -23.58
C ALA A 117 -23.48 23.73 -24.89
N THR A 118 -24.77 23.47 -25.13
CA THR A 118 -25.53 24.29 -26.09
C THR A 118 -25.78 25.68 -25.51
N VAL A 119 -26.20 26.64 -26.35
CA VAL A 119 -26.54 28.01 -25.91
C VAL A 119 -27.61 28.02 -24.80
N GLN A 120 -28.49 27.02 -24.79
CA GLN A 120 -29.55 26.86 -23.78
C GLN A 120 -29.14 25.98 -22.60
N GLY A 121 -27.95 25.36 -22.65
CA GLY A 121 -27.43 24.47 -21.63
C GLY A 121 -27.08 25.19 -20.31
N PRO A 122 -26.72 24.42 -19.26
CA PRO A 122 -26.25 24.99 -18.01
C PRO A 122 -25.00 25.84 -18.23
N ASN A 123 -24.90 26.94 -17.50
CA ASN A 123 -23.76 27.87 -17.54
C ASN A 123 -23.07 28.03 -16.18
N MET A 124 -23.61 27.41 -15.13
CA MET A 124 -22.96 27.31 -13.83
C MET A 124 -22.68 25.85 -13.49
N PHE A 125 -21.53 25.63 -12.85
CA PHE A 125 -21.00 24.30 -12.58
C PHE A 125 -20.39 24.21 -11.18
N ALA A 126 -20.40 23.01 -10.62
CA ALA A 126 -19.75 22.69 -9.37
C ALA A 126 -19.19 21.28 -9.42
N PHE A 127 -17.99 21.10 -8.89
CA PHE A 127 -17.41 19.78 -8.70
C PHE A 127 -17.34 19.52 -7.20
N ARG A 128 -17.89 18.39 -6.73
CA ARG A 128 -17.95 18.04 -5.30
C ARG A 128 -17.60 16.58 -5.10
N SER A 129 -17.36 16.19 -3.85
CA SER A 129 -17.02 14.81 -3.51
C SER A 129 -17.85 14.28 -2.35
N SER A 130 -17.85 12.97 -2.19
CA SER A 130 -18.48 12.30 -1.05
C SER A 130 -17.74 12.54 0.28
N VAL A 131 -16.53 13.12 0.27
CA VAL A 131 -15.70 13.32 1.47
C VAL A 131 -16.41 14.15 2.54
N ASP A 132 -17.18 15.14 2.11
CA ASP A 132 -17.93 16.04 2.98
C ASP A 132 -19.44 15.95 2.72
N GLY A 133 -19.91 14.84 2.13
CA GLY A 133 -21.32 14.69 1.76
C GLY A 133 -21.79 15.66 0.66
N TYR A 134 -20.89 16.09 -0.23
CA TYR A 134 -21.17 16.97 -1.37
C TYR A 134 -21.58 18.40 -0.97
N THR A 135 -20.98 18.95 0.07
CA THR A 135 -21.31 20.32 0.54
C THR A 135 -20.41 21.40 -0.06
N THR A 136 -19.12 21.11 -0.24
CA THR A 136 -18.10 22.10 -0.65
C THR A 136 -17.77 21.95 -2.14
N ASN A 137 -17.65 23.09 -2.83
CA ASN A 137 -17.17 23.13 -4.21
C ASN A 137 -15.65 22.95 -4.26
N ILE A 138 -15.17 22.14 -5.20
CA ILE A 138 -13.76 21.85 -5.43
C ILE A 138 -13.35 22.52 -6.74
N GLY A 139 -12.46 23.53 -6.63
CA GLY A 139 -12.04 24.33 -7.77
C GLY A 139 -13.19 25.10 -8.43
N ALA A 140 -13.00 25.45 -9.70
CA ALA A 140 -13.93 26.26 -10.48
C ALA A 140 -14.14 25.64 -11.87
N PRO A 141 -15.01 24.60 -12.01
CA PRO A 141 -15.34 24.05 -13.31
C PRO A 141 -15.99 25.10 -14.22
N ASN A 142 -15.77 24.94 -15.53
CA ASN A 142 -16.35 25.79 -16.58
C ASN A 142 -16.90 24.93 -17.74
N THR A 143 -17.55 25.56 -18.71
CA THR A 143 -18.19 24.86 -19.83
C THR A 143 -17.25 24.05 -20.72
N ALA A 144 -16.06 24.58 -21.03
CA ALA A 144 -15.18 23.99 -22.02
C ALA A 144 -14.27 22.89 -21.44
N GLY A 145 -13.93 23.01 -20.15
CA GLY A 145 -12.92 22.18 -19.50
C GLY A 145 -11.94 22.99 -18.68
N THR A 146 -11.44 22.41 -17.60
CA THR A 146 -10.37 22.97 -16.78
C THR A 146 -9.63 21.86 -16.05
N VAL A 147 -8.55 22.23 -15.37
CA VAL A 147 -7.86 21.38 -14.40
C VAL A 147 -8.38 21.74 -13.00
N ILE A 148 -9.00 20.78 -12.33
CA ILE A 148 -9.43 20.90 -10.95
C ILE A 148 -8.36 20.25 -10.07
N SER A 149 -7.73 21.03 -9.20
CA SER A 149 -6.75 20.51 -8.25
C SER A 149 -7.42 19.64 -7.19
N LEU A 150 -6.85 18.47 -6.93
CA LEU A 150 -7.26 17.53 -5.89
C LEU A 150 -6.12 17.27 -4.90
N SER A 151 -5.16 18.19 -4.77
CA SER A 151 -4.00 18.03 -3.89
C SER A 151 -4.30 18.28 -2.40
N ALA A 152 -5.51 18.72 -2.06
CA ALA A 152 -5.90 18.97 -0.68
C ALA A 152 -5.78 17.69 0.18
N PRO A 153 -5.44 17.80 1.49
CA PRO A 153 -5.24 16.64 2.37
C PRO A 153 -6.43 15.68 2.43
N SER A 154 -7.65 16.19 2.25
CA SER A 154 -8.90 15.44 2.23
C SER A 154 -9.02 14.45 1.06
N PHE A 155 -8.16 14.57 0.04
CA PHE A 155 -8.11 13.70 -1.13
C PHE A 155 -6.82 12.86 -1.18
N GLN A 156 -6.11 12.77 -0.05
CA GLN A 156 -4.91 11.96 0.09
C GLN A 156 -5.19 10.74 0.96
N ASN A 157 -4.45 9.67 0.73
CA ASN A 157 -4.55 8.41 1.46
C ASN A 157 -5.97 7.83 1.52
N ILE A 158 -6.72 7.93 0.43
CA ILE A 158 -8.09 7.41 0.35
C ILE A 158 -8.03 5.88 0.33
N LYS A 159 -8.64 5.25 1.34
CA LYS A 159 -8.67 3.79 1.55
C LYS A 159 -10.04 3.16 1.31
N SER A 160 -11.06 3.98 1.10
CA SER A 160 -12.43 3.57 0.83
C SER A 160 -12.93 4.18 -0.47
N SER A 161 -14.11 3.76 -0.92
CA SER A 161 -14.75 4.36 -2.08
C SER A 161 -14.92 5.87 -1.89
N ILE A 162 -14.62 6.63 -2.94
CA ILE A 162 -14.87 8.07 -3.05
C ILE A 162 -15.63 8.33 -4.34
N THR A 163 -16.68 9.15 -4.25
CA THR A 163 -17.47 9.55 -5.42
C THR A 163 -17.34 11.04 -5.63
N PHE A 164 -17.00 11.44 -6.86
CA PHE A 164 -17.06 12.82 -7.32
C PHE A 164 -18.32 13.05 -8.12
N ARG A 165 -18.88 14.25 -8.01
CA ARG A 165 -20.04 14.70 -8.77
C ARG A 165 -19.74 16.02 -9.47
N PHE A 166 -20.04 16.08 -10.76
CA PHE A 166 -19.98 17.26 -11.60
C PHE A 166 -21.41 17.73 -11.85
N TYR A 167 -21.78 18.85 -11.25
CA TYR A 167 -23.09 19.45 -11.34
C TYR A 167 -23.13 20.53 -12.42
N GLY A 168 -24.30 20.71 -13.03
CA GLY A 168 -24.62 21.81 -13.94
C GLY A 168 -26.00 22.37 -13.60
N TRP A 169 -26.19 23.68 -13.71
CA TRP A 169 -27.49 24.32 -13.52
C TRP A 169 -27.57 25.67 -14.23
N ASN A 170 -28.70 26.37 -14.06
CA ASN A 170 -29.03 27.62 -14.72
C ASN A 170 -29.07 27.48 -16.24
N SER A 171 -29.72 26.41 -16.71
CA SER A 171 -30.08 26.25 -18.10
C SER A 171 -31.17 27.26 -18.48
N SER A 172 -31.20 27.69 -19.75
CA SER A 172 -32.26 28.57 -20.24
C SER A 172 -33.58 27.82 -20.47
N ASN A 173 -33.51 26.49 -20.66
CA ASN A 173 -34.63 25.57 -20.69
C ASN A 173 -34.17 24.12 -20.53
N SER A 174 -35.11 23.20 -20.31
CA SER A 174 -34.83 21.77 -20.12
C SER A 174 -34.24 21.06 -21.34
N GLY A 175 -34.34 21.64 -22.54
CA GLY A 175 -33.68 21.12 -23.76
C GLY A 175 -32.22 21.54 -23.88
N GLY A 176 -31.72 22.40 -22.98
CA GLY A 176 -30.32 22.75 -22.87
C GLY A 176 -29.46 21.53 -22.57
N LYS A 177 -28.39 21.33 -23.33
CA LYS A 177 -27.51 20.16 -23.21
C LYS A 177 -26.16 20.55 -22.65
N TYR A 178 -25.55 19.60 -21.94
CA TYR A 178 -24.15 19.66 -21.57
C TYR A 178 -23.54 18.26 -21.64
N SER A 179 -22.31 18.21 -22.16
CA SER A 179 -21.55 16.98 -22.29
C SER A 179 -20.18 17.05 -21.64
N ILE A 180 -19.72 15.91 -21.15
CA ILE A 180 -18.30 15.64 -20.93
C ILE A 180 -17.80 14.84 -22.12
N ASN A 181 -16.79 15.35 -22.81
CA ASN A 181 -16.24 14.76 -24.03
C ASN A 181 -15.01 13.90 -23.71
N SER A 182 -14.29 14.21 -22.64
CA SER A 182 -13.22 13.35 -22.10
C SER A 182 -12.95 13.73 -20.65
N PHE A 183 -12.37 12.82 -19.88
CA PHE A 183 -11.87 13.13 -18.54
C PHE A 183 -10.67 12.29 -18.15
N THR A 184 -9.92 12.79 -17.17
CA THR A 184 -8.75 12.16 -16.56
C THR A 184 -8.67 12.51 -15.08
N PHE A 185 -8.67 11.50 -14.21
CA PHE A 185 -8.19 11.62 -12.84
C PHE A 185 -6.70 11.29 -12.83
N ASN A 186 -5.90 12.28 -12.45
CA ASN A 186 -4.48 12.12 -12.21
C ASN A 186 -4.22 11.86 -10.73
N GLY A 187 -3.30 10.96 -10.44
CA GLY A 187 -2.94 10.62 -9.08
C GLY A 187 -1.95 9.47 -9.00
N ALA A 188 -1.90 8.84 -7.83
CA ALA A 188 -1.21 7.58 -7.61
C ALA A 188 -2.16 6.63 -6.89
N ALA A 189 -2.35 5.45 -7.47
CA ALA A 189 -2.96 4.31 -6.79
C ALA A 189 -1.83 3.35 -6.42
N ALA A 190 -1.24 3.63 -5.26
CA ALA A 190 -0.12 2.85 -4.75
C ALA A 190 -0.61 1.95 -3.62
N LEU A 191 0.08 0.84 -3.41
CA LEU A 191 0.11 0.24 -2.10
C LEU A 191 0.61 1.32 -1.11
N PRO A 192 0.08 1.44 0.12
CA PRO A 192 0.91 1.94 1.20
C PRO A 192 2.15 1.05 1.20
N ILE A 193 3.35 1.62 0.99
CA ILE A 193 4.62 0.91 0.80
C ILE A 193 4.55 -0.54 1.28
N GLU A 194 4.48 -1.51 0.36
CA GLU A 194 4.49 -2.92 0.73
C GLU A 194 5.94 -3.34 0.94
N LEU A 195 6.34 -3.30 2.21
CA LEU A 195 7.38 -4.18 2.70
C LEU A 195 6.93 -5.62 2.43
N ILE A 196 7.43 -6.24 1.35
CA ILE A 196 7.11 -7.61 0.96
C ILE A 196 7.56 -8.57 2.05
N SER A 197 8.74 -8.33 2.60
CA SER A 197 9.29 -9.15 3.67
C SER A 197 10.24 -8.33 4.51
N PHE A 198 10.30 -8.67 5.79
CA PHE A 198 11.36 -8.29 6.71
C PHE A 198 11.68 -9.51 7.56
N ARG A 199 12.94 -9.94 7.52
CA ARG A 199 13.41 -11.18 8.15
C ARG A 199 14.70 -10.90 8.87
N GLY A 200 14.96 -11.73 9.87
CA GLY A 200 16.13 -11.65 10.72
C GLY A 200 16.59 -13.05 11.07
N HIS A 201 17.88 -13.32 10.93
CA HIS A 201 18.47 -14.59 11.33
C HIS A 201 19.86 -14.37 11.91
N ILE A 202 20.36 -15.37 12.62
CA ILE A 202 21.69 -15.36 13.22
C ILE A 202 22.71 -15.82 12.18
N GLU A 203 23.79 -15.07 12.03
CA GLU A 203 24.97 -15.49 11.28
C GLU A 203 26.22 -15.24 12.14
N GLY A 204 26.79 -16.31 12.67
CA GLY A 204 27.89 -16.23 13.64
C GLY A 204 27.45 -15.52 14.93
N THR A 205 28.05 -14.37 15.23
CA THR A 205 27.72 -13.53 16.38
C THR A 205 26.84 -12.33 16.02
N ALA A 206 26.42 -12.19 14.76
CA ALA A 206 25.67 -11.05 14.25
C ALA A 206 24.23 -11.43 13.87
N THR A 207 23.30 -10.48 13.96
CA THR A 207 21.98 -10.62 13.33
C THR A 207 22.04 -10.08 11.92
N LYS A 208 21.67 -10.88 10.92
CA LYS A 208 21.41 -10.41 9.57
C LYS A 208 19.95 -10.09 9.41
N LEU A 209 19.67 -8.84 9.05
CA LEU A 209 18.35 -8.35 8.71
C LEU A 209 18.27 -8.15 7.21
N ASN A 210 17.25 -8.73 6.58
CA ASN A 210 17.00 -8.56 5.16
C ASN A 210 15.54 -8.17 4.94
N TRP A 211 15.31 -7.20 4.06
CA TRP A 211 13.97 -6.81 3.65
C TRP A 211 13.88 -6.50 2.18
N VAL A 212 12.67 -6.67 1.66
CA VAL A 212 12.34 -6.37 0.28
C VAL A 212 11.13 -5.45 0.27
N THR A 213 11.21 -4.36 -0.48
CA THR A 213 10.06 -3.50 -0.78
C THR A 213 9.56 -3.81 -2.18
N ALA A 214 8.24 -3.89 -2.38
CA ALA A 214 7.64 -3.97 -3.71
C ALA A 214 7.80 -2.65 -4.47
N THR A 215 7.52 -1.55 -3.77
CA THR A 215 7.60 -0.18 -4.24
C THR A 215 7.95 0.73 -3.07
N GLU A 216 8.51 1.90 -3.38
CA GLU A 216 8.83 2.95 -2.43
C GLU A 216 8.33 4.28 -2.99
N TYR A 217 7.75 5.11 -2.14
CA TYR A 217 7.24 6.42 -2.56
C TYR A 217 7.74 7.47 -1.57
N ASN A 218 8.51 8.45 -2.07
CA ASN A 218 9.15 9.48 -1.25
C ASN A 218 9.93 8.95 -0.04
N ASN A 219 10.41 7.70 -0.09
CA ASN A 219 11.14 7.06 0.99
C ASN A 219 12.53 7.69 1.10
N ALA A 220 12.76 8.49 2.13
CA ALA A 220 14.06 9.08 2.39
C ALA A 220 15.02 8.01 2.92
N TYR A 221 14.59 7.25 3.94
CA TYR A 221 15.42 6.21 4.57
C TYR A 221 14.61 5.24 5.43
N PHE A 222 15.22 4.09 5.70
CA PHE A 222 14.80 3.18 6.75
C PHE A 222 15.68 3.39 7.99
N SER A 223 15.06 3.68 9.14
CA SER A 223 15.70 3.55 10.44
C SER A 223 15.47 2.13 10.96
N ILE A 224 16.56 1.40 11.17
CA ILE A 224 16.55 0.07 11.76
C ILE A 224 16.53 0.26 13.27
N GLU A 225 15.48 -0.21 13.92
CA GLU A 225 15.32 -0.06 15.36
C GLU A 225 15.34 -1.42 16.06
N ARG A 226 15.99 -1.47 17.22
CA ARG A 226 16.12 -2.67 18.06
C ARG A 226 15.56 -2.43 19.46
N SER A 227 14.98 -3.47 20.04
CA SER A 227 14.48 -3.49 21.42
C SER A 227 14.86 -4.80 22.12
N SER A 228 15.08 -4.74 23.43
CA SER A 228 15.24 -5.93 24.29
C SER A 228 13.93 -6.47 24.85
N ASN A 229 12.85 -5.67 24.80
CA ASN A 229 11.57 -5.98 25.43
C ASN A 229 10.37 -5.91 24.46
N GLY A 230 10.62 -5.55 23.20
CA GLY A 230 9.59 -5.43 22.15
C GLY A 230 8.67 -4.23 22.30
N ARG A 231 8.98 -3.29 23.20
CA ARG A 231 8.20 -2.07 23.48
C ARG A 231 9.03 -0.82 23.26
N ASP A 232 10.21 -0.76 23.86
CA ASP A 232 11.11 0.38 23.81
C ASP A 232 12.17 0.14 22.74
N PHE A 233 12.02 0.83 21.60
CA PHE A 233 12.88 0.67 20.43
C PHE A 233 13.88 1.82 20.35
N THR A 234 15.13 1.48 20.02
CA THR A 234 16.21 2.43 19.78
C THR A 234 16.73 2.25 18.36
N GLY A 235 16.91 3.34 17.62
CA GLY A 235 17.54 3.32 16.30
C GLY A 235 18.99 2.88 16.40
N ILE A 236 19.36 1.85 15.63
CA ILE A 236 20.73 1.31 15.58
C ILE A 236 21.44 1.61 14.26
N ALA A 237 20.69 1.92 13.20
CA ALA A 237 21.23 2.34 11.91
C ALA A 237 20.16 3.04 11.06
N GLU A 238 20.62 3.75 10.03
CA GLU A 238 19.79 4.27 8.95
C GLU A 238 20.36 3.82 7.60
N LEU A 239 19.50 3.32 6.73
CA LEU A 239 19.84 3.00 5.33
C LEU A 239 19.02 3.89 4.40
N GLU A 240 19.69 4.53 3.45
CA GLU A 240 19.04 5.36 2.44
C GLU A 240 17.98 4.56 1.69
N GLY A 241 16.79 5.15 1.57
CA GLY A 241 15.69 4.59 0.81
C GLY A 241 15.90 4.83 -0.68
N GLY A 242 15.13 4.17 -1.51
CA GLY A 242 15.18 4.39 -2.96
C GLY A 242 14.45 5.62 -3.46
N GLY A 243 14.02 6.53 -2.59
CA GLY A 243 13.19 7.67 -2.93
C GLY A 243 11.82 7.24 -3.43
N THR A 244 11.54 7.52 -4.72
CA THR A 244 10.38 6.97 -5.40
C THR A 244 10.83 5.89 -6.37
N SER A 245 10.44 4.64 -6.09
CA SER A 245 10.78 3.46 -6.87
C SER A 245 9.56 2.57 -7.07
N PHE A 246 9.32 2.18 -8.32
CA PHE A 246 8.24 1.26 -8.69
C PHE A 246 8.74 -0.15 -9.00
N VAL A 247 10.02 -0.42 -8.72
CA VAL A 247 10.65 -1.74 -8.89
C VAL A 247 11.02 -2.29 -7.52
N PRO A 248 10.99 -3.63 -7.33
CA PRO A 248 11.40 -4.21 -6.08
C PRO A 248 12.84 -3.86 -5.72
N LYS A 249 13.06 -3.55 -4.44
CA LYS A 249 14.40 -3.29 -3.89
C LYS A 249 14.65 -4.19 -2.70
N GLU A 250 15.85 -4.72 -2.65
CA GLU A 250 16.33 -5.55 -1.56
C GLU A 250 17.38 -4.78 -0.77
N TYR A 251 17.29 -4.90 0.55
CA TYR A 251 18.17 -4.25 1.50
C TYR A 251 18.68 -5.28 2.50
N LEU A 252 19.92 -5.08 2.92
CA LEU A 252 20.61 -5.93 3.88
C LEU A 252 21.26 -5.06 4.95
N PHE A 253 21.13 -5.48 6.20
CA PHE A 253 21.80 -4.87 7.33
C PHE A 253 22.35 -5.95 8.28
N SER A 254 23.52 -5.67 8.87
CA SER A 254 24.16 -6.53 9.87
C SER A 254 24.19 -5.80 11.21
N ASP A 255 23.53 -6.35 12.22
CA ASP A 255 23.75 -5.96 13.61
C ASP A 255 24.85 -6.85 14.19
N ASP A 256 26.08 -6.34 14.21
CA ASP A 256 27.26 -7.06 14.70
C ASP A 256 27.38 -7.07 16.23
N ASN A 257 26.51 -6.33 16.93
CA ASN A 257 26.51 -6.25 18.39
C ASN A 257 25.10 -6.50 18.97
N PRO A 258 24.45 -7.65 18.63
CA PRO A 258 23.12 -7.96 19.15
C PRO A 258 23.18 -8.14 20.66
N LEU A 259 22.07 -7.85 21.34
CA LEU A 259 21.94 -8.09 22.78
C LEU A 259 21.91 -9.60 23.04
N GLN A 260 22.36 -10.01 24.24
CA GLN A 260 22.08 -11.36 24.70
C GLN A 260 20.57 -11.52 25.00
N GLY A 261 20.03 -12.71 24.75
CA GLY A 261 18.61 -13.00 24.80
C GLY A 261 17.85 -12.57 23.55
N LYS A 262 16.57 -12.25 23.73
CA LYS A 262 15.68 -11.83 22.63
C LYS A 262 16.03 -10.42 22.16
N ASN A 263 16.20 -10.27 20.87
CA ASN A 263 16.29 -9.00 20.17
C ASN A 263 15.05 -8.87 19.29
N TYR A 264 14.35 -7.75 19.43
CA TYR A 264 13.21 -7.40 18.60
C TYR A 264 13.64 -6.30 17.64
N TYR A 265 13.42 -6.50 16.36
CA TYR A 265 13.76 -5.54 15.32
C TYR A 265 12.51 -5.07 14.61
N ARG A 266 12.50 -3.80 14.22
CA ARG A 266 11.51 -3.24 13.29
C ARG A 266 12.20 -2.23 12.39
N LEU A 267 11.60 -1.99 11.24
CA LEU A 267 11.95 -0.90 10.36
C LEU A 267 11.00 0.25 10.66
N ARG A 268 11.55 1.45 10.83
CA ARG A 268 10.83 2.71 10.76
C ARG A 268 11.18 3.36 9.43
N GLN A 269 10.24 3.34 8.50
CA GLN A 269 10.42 3.97 7.20
C GLN A 269 10.08 5.45 7.32
N VAL A 270 10.94 6.34 6.82
CA VAL A 270 10.79 7.79 6.93
C VAL A 270 10.75 8.41 5.54
N ASP A 271 9.71 9.20 5.28
CA ASP A 271 9.54 9.93 4.03
C ASP A 271 10.30 11.26 4.05
N PHE A 272 10.55 11.86 2.88
CA PHE A 272 11.21 13.19 2.79
C PHE A 272 10.45 14.32 3.50
N ASP A 273 9.15 14.16 3.77
CA ASP A 273 8.34 15.11 4.52
C ASP A 273 8.33 14.84 6.05
N GLY A 274 9.12 13.85 6.50
CA GLY A 274 9.27 13.46 7.91
C GLY A 274 8.16 12.55 8.43
N LYS A 275 7.16 12.18 7.63
CA LYS A 275 6.19 11.14 8.00
C LYS A 275 6.86 9.79 8.05
N PHE A 276 6.30 8.87 8.84
CA PHE A 276 6.87 7.54 8.98
C PHE A 276 5.81 6.47 9.24
N SER A 277 6.21 5.22 8.95
CA SER A 277 5.47 4.00 9.25
C SER A 277 6.41 2.94 9.82
N TYR A 278 5.85 1.95 10.52
CA TYR A 278 6.61 0.83 11.07
C TYR A 278 6.30 -0.47 10.35
N SER A 279 7.30 -1.34 10.23
CA SER A 279 7.10 -2.74 9.86
C SER A 279 6.48 -3.56 10.98
N SER A 280 6.16 -4.83 10.69
CA SER A 280 6.05 -5.86 11.73
C SER A 280 7.37 -6.05 12.47
N ILE A 281 7.30 -6.62 13.67
CA ILE A 281 8.48 -6.90 14.50
C ILE A 281 9.02 -8.29 14.16
N VAL A 282 10.32 -8.38 13.93
CA VAL A 282 11.06 -9.64 13.81
C VAL A 282 11.80 -9.90 15.12
N THR A 283 11.83 -11.15 15.58
CA THR A 283 12.53 -11.54 16.80
C THR A 283 13.70 -12.46 16.46
N VAL A 284 14.88 -12.17 17.00
CA VAL A 284 16.10 -13.00 16.89
C VAL A 284 16.71 -13.16 18.27
N SER A 285 17.05 -14.39 18.70
CA SER A 285 17.48 -14.65 20.08
C SER A 285 18.94 -15.13 20.14
N PHE A 286 19.82 -14.34 20.75
CA PHE A 286 21.22 -14.70 21.01
C PHE A 286 21.38 -15.27 22.42
N GLY A 287 22.31 -16.19 22.62
CA GLY A 287 22.47 -16.92 23.88
C GLY A 287 22.16 -18.40 23.70
N LYS A 288 22.39 -19.23 24.73
CA LYS A 288 22.03 -20.65 24.66
C LYS A 288 20.57 -20.74 24.20
N ALA A 289 20.35 -21.31 23.02
CA ALA A 289 19.04 -21.81 22.68
C ALA A 289 18.61 -22.66 23.89
N LYS A 290 17.45 -22.35 24.46
CA LYS A 290 16.71 -23.38 25.17
C LYS A 290 15.97 -24.09 24.06
N GLU A 291 16.64 -25.15 23.65
CA GLU A 291 16.64 -25.81 22.35
C GLU A 291 15.34 -26.59 22.12
N MET A 292 14.67 -26.33 20.99
CA MET A 292 13.76 -27.28 20.34
C MET A 292 13.41 -26.70 18.96
N LEU A 293 13.78 -27.38 17.87
CA LEU A 293 13.59 -26.91 16.48
C LEU A 293 12.53 -27.77 15.78
N LEU A 294 11.33 -27.25 15.54
CA LEU A 294 10.32 -27.96 14.75
C LEU A 294 10.47 -27.63 13.26
N ILE A 295 10.73 -28.65 12.42
CA ILE A 295 10.76 -28.49 10.96
C ILE A 295 9.41 -28.97 10.41
N HIS A 296 8.58 -28.03 9.96
CA HIS A 296 7.34 -28.35 9.25
C HIS A 296 7.63 -28.69 7.79
N HIS A 297 7.31 -29.91 7.37
CA HIS A 297 7.00 -30.19 5.97
C HIS A 297 5.47 -30.20 5.81
N PRO A 298 4.91 -29.71 4.69
CA PRO A 298 3.48 -29.86 4.41
C PRO A 298 3.17 -31.35 4.33
N THR A 299 2.37 -31.89 5.25
CA THR A 299 2.15 -33.32 5.32
C THR A 299 0.69 -33.68 5.22
N THR A 300 0.42 -34.67 4.38
CA THR A 300 -0.87 -35.32 4.29
C THR A 300 -1.13 -36.19 5.50
N ASP A 301 -0.13 -36.79 6.19
CA ASP A 301 -0.40 -37.77 7.27
C ASP A 301 0.54 -37.77 8.49
N ASN A 302 1.73 -37.17 8.46
CA ASN A 302 2.72 -37.30 9.55
C ASN A 302 3.40 -35.97 9.89
N LEU A 303 3.71 -35.69 11.15
CA LEU A 303 4.56 -34.57 11.56
C LEU A 303 5.94 -35.07 11.91
N HIS A 304 6.98 -34.40 11.39
CA HIS A 304 8.35 -34.73 11.69
C HIS A 304 8.88 -33.82 12.79
N ILE A 305 9.12 -34.38 13.98
CA ILE A 305 9.66 -33.67 15.13
C ILE A 305 11.16 -33.95 15.20
N LEU A 306 11.97 -32.90 15.10
CA LEU A 306 13.42 -32.98 15.30
C LEU A 306 13.75 -32.30 16.64
N LEU A 307 14.62 -32.90 17.42
CA LEU A 307 15.16 -32.32 18.65
C LEU A 307 16.66 -32.14 18.48
N GLU A 308 17.20 -31.00 18.92
CA GLU A 308 18.66 -30.78 18.90
C GLU A 308 19.38 -31.59 19.98
N LYS A 309 18.66 -32.06 21.01
CA LYS A 309 19.13 -32.98 22.04
C LYS A 309 18.23 -34.20 22.18
N PRO A 310 18.77 -35.34 22.63
CA PRO A 310 18.00 -36.54 22.90
C PRO A 310 16.87 -36.29 23.91
N ALA A 311 15.66 -36.80 23.64
CA ALA A 311 14.51 -36.61 24.50
C ALA A 311 14.72 -37.24 25.89
N GLN A 312 14.32 -36.53 26.94
CA GLN A 312 14.33 -37.06 28.31
C GLN A 312 13.11 -37.98 28.56
N GLU A 313 13.13 -38.77 29.63
CA GLU A 313 12.10 -39.77 29.97
C GLU A 313 10.67 -39.20 30.09
N ASP A 314 10.57 -37.92 30.45
CA ASP A 314 9.30 -37.20 30.63
C ASP A 314 8.89 -36.37 29.41
N ALA A 315 9.61 -36.48 28.30
CA ALA A 315 9.26 -35.77 27.09
C ALA A 315 7.95 -36.26 26.48
N SER A 316 7.03 -35.33 26.22
CA SER A 316 5.67 -35.56 25.75
C SER A 316 5.24 -34.55 24.70
N TRP A 317 4.26 -34.94 23.91
CA TRP A 317 3.67 -34.12 22.86
C TRP A 317 2.15 -34.19 22.95
N HIS A 318 1.49 -33.09 22.57
CA HIS A 318 0.03 -32.93 22.59
C HIS A 318 -0.41 -32.14 21.36
N VAL A 319 -1.45 -32.57 20.68
CA VAL A 319 -2.05 -31.88 19.54
C VAL A 319 -3.43 -31.37 19.94
N PHE A 320 -3.70 -30.10 19.70
CA PHE A 320 -4.98 -29.45 19.98
C PHE A 320 -5.61 -28.92 18.69
N ASP A 321 -6.94 -28.90 18.61
CA ASP A 321 -7.63 -28.09 17.61
C ASP A 321 -7.63 -26.60 18.01
N MET A 322 -8.07 -25.73 17.08
CA MET A 322 -8.09 -24.28 17.32
C MET A 322 -9.08 -23.83 18.42
N SER A 323 -9.96 -24.72 18.90
CA SER A 323 -10.81 -24.45 20.07
C SER A 323 -10.14 -24.80 21.40
N GLY A 324 -8.91 -25.35 21.35
CA GLY A 324 -8.16 -25.81 22.51
C GLY A 324 -8.52 -27.22 22.97
N ARG A 325 -9.32 -27.98 22.19
CA ARG A 325 -9.65 -29.37 22.52
C ARG A 325 -8.47 -30.26 22.15
N LEU A 326 -8.04 -31.09 23.10
CA LEU A 326 -6.97 -32.08 22.91
C LEU A 326 -7.44 -33.16 21.92
N MET A 327 -6.71 -33.31 20.81
CA MET A 327 -6.97 -34.27 19.75
C MET A 327 -6.11 -35.52 19.93
N PHE A 328 -4.80 -35.33 20.16
CA PHE A 328 -3.84 -36.43 20.35
C PHE A 328 -2.81 -36.08 21.42
N SER A 329 -2.20 -37.10 22.02
CA SER A 329 -1.06 -36.93 22.92
C SER A 329 -0.21 -38.20 22.97
N GLY A 330 1.06 -38.05 23.32
CA GLY A 330 1.96 -39.17 23.53
C GLY A 330 3.29 -38.76 24.15
N LYS A 331 4.20 -39.72 24.24
CA LYS A 331 5.58 -39.50 24.70
C LYS A 331 6.56 -39.52 23.53
N MET A 332 7.64 -38.77 23.66
CA MET A 332 8.81 -38.94 22.80
C MET A 332 9.60 -40.17 23.26
N PRO A 333 10.20 -40.95 22.35
CA PRO A 333 11.11 -42.03 22.75
C PRO A 333 12.35 -41.44 23.44
N THR A 334 12.71 -41.96 24.62
CA THR A 334 13.90 -41.52 25.36
C THR A 334 15.15 -41.65 24.49
N GLU A 335 16.06 -40.68 24.62
CA GLU A 335 17.31 -40.60 23.87
C GLU A 335 17.13 -40.43 22.34
N SER A 336 15.92 -40.18 21.84
CA SER A 336 15.70 -39.85 20.41
C SER A 336 15.87 -38.36 20.15
N THR A 337 16.52 -38.03 19.04
CA THR A 337 16.57 -36.66 18.48
C THR A 337 15.55 -36.46 17.37
N GLU A 338 14.74 -37.48 17.09
CA GLU A 338 13.83 -37.52 15.95
C GLU A 338 12.59 -38.37 16.28
N TYR A 339 11.42 -37.88 15.91
CA TYR A 339 10.17 -38.62 16.04
C TYR A 339 9.19 -38.28 14.92
N LEU A 340 8.67 -39.32 14.28
CA LEU A 340 7.62 -39.20 13.29
C LEU A 340 6.26 -39.41 13.96
N LEU A 341 5.52 -38.32 14.15
CA LEU A 341 4.20 -38.31 14.73
C LEU A 341 3.14 -38.54 13.65
N ASN A 342 2.53 -39.72 13.64
CA ASN A 342 1.45 -40.04 12.69
C ASN A 342 0.14 -39.37 13.13
N ILE A 343 -0.51 -38.64 12.21
CA ILE A 343 -1.76 -37.91 12.40
C ILE A 343 -2.81 -38.19 11.29
N PRO A 344 -3.02 -39.45 10.83
CA PRO A 344 -3.96 -39.73 9.75
C PRO A 344 -5.42 -39.45 10.12
N GLU A 345 -5.73 -39.48 11.42
CA GLU A 345 -7.08 -39.28 11.96
C GLU A 345 -7.48 -37.80 12.09
N LEU A 346 -6.55 -36.86 11.90
CA LEU A 346 -6.88 -35.44 11.85
C LEU A 346 -7.55 -35.08 10.53
N SER A 347 -8.73 -34.48 10.61
CA SER A 347 -9.37 -33.85 9.45
C SER A 347 -8.56 -32.64 8.96
N ALA A 348 -8.68 -32.27 7.69
CA ALA A 348 -8.05 -31.06 7.16
C ALA A 348 -8.43 -29.82 7.99
N GLY A 349 -7.44 -29.01 8.37
CA GLY A 349 -7.64 -27.89 9.29
C GLY A 349 -6.35 -27.42 9.97
N ALA A 350 -6.47 -26.34 10.76
CA ALA A 350 -5.38 -25.82 11.58
C ALA A 350 -5.37 -26.47 12.97
N TYR A 351 -4.18 -26.75 13.49
CA TYR A 351 -3.95 -27.40 14.77
C TYR A 351 -2.74 -26.80 15.48
N VAL A 352 -2.62 -27.08 16.77
CA VAL A 352 -1.51 -26.66 17.62
C VAL A 352 -0.80 -27.89 18.17
N LEU A 353 0.49 -28.04 17.91
CA LEU A 353 1.36 -29.02 18.56
C LEU A 353 2.03 -28.38 19.77
N ARG A 354 1.94 -29.03 20.92
CA ARG A 354 2.62 -28.68 22.16
C ARG A 354 3.60 -29.79 22.52
N LEU A 355 4.88 -29.47 22.58
CA LEU A 355 5.94 -30.37 23.04
C LEU A 355 6.36 -29.96 24.45
N SER A 356 6.67 -30.93 25.32
CA SER A 356 7.19 -30.66 26.66
C SER A 356 8.25 -31.69 27.02
N ASP A 357 9.33 -31.30 27.67
CA ASP A 357 10.41 -32.19 28.12
C ASP A 357 10.41 -32.42 29.65
N GLY A 358 9.30 -32.10 30.32
CA GLY A 358 9.16 -32.15 31.78
C GLY A 358 9.59 -30.87 32.52
N GLN A 359 10.36 -29.98 31.86
CA GLN A 359 10.77 -28.68 32.40
C GLN A 359 10.23 -27.51 31.56
N GLU A 360 10.20 -27.70 30.24
CA GLU A 360 9.90 -26.68 29.24
C GLU A 360 8.73 -27.11 28.36
N VAL A 361 8.16 -26.13 27.66
CA VAL A 361 6.99 -26.30 26.80
C VAL A 361 7.19 -25.47 25.53
N MET A 362 7.23 -26.12 24.37
CA MET A 362 7.10 -25.49 23.05
C MET A 362 5.65 -25.60 22.57
N VAL A 363 5.15 -24.58 21.88
CA VAL A 363 3.85 -24.58 21.21
C VAL A 363 4.03 -24.05 19.80
N GLU A 364 3.56 -24.78 18.80
CA GLU A 364 3.69 -24.42 17.39
C GLU A 364 2.39 -24.75 16.63
N GLN A 365 2.03 -23.95 15.63
CA GLN A 365 0.83 -24.14 14.82
C GLN A 365 1.16 -24.86 13.50
N PHE A 366 0.31 -25.79 13.07
CA PHE A 366 0.44 -26.44 11.77
C PHE A 366 -0.90 -26.55 11.04
N ILE A 367 -0.84 -26.78 9.72
CA ILE A 367 -2.00 -27.01 8.86
C ILE A 367 -1.94 -28.44 8.32
N LYS A 368 -3.03 -29.20 8.53
CA LYS A 368 -3.30 -30.49 7.89
C LYS A 368 -4.11 -30.23 6.62
N TYR A 369 -3.65 -30.75 5.49
CA TYR A 369 -4.31 -30.63 4.19
C TYR A 369 -5.23 -31.81 3.88
#